data_AF-A0A522CMG8-F1
#
_entry.id   AF-A0A522CMG8-F1
#
_cell.length_a   1.000
_cell.length_b   1.000
_cell.length_c   1.000
_cell.angle_alpha   90.00
_cell.angle_beta   90.00
_cell.angle_gamma   90.00
#
_symmetry.space_group_name_H-M   'P 1'
#
loop_
_entity.id
_entity.type
_entity.pdbx_description
1 polymer ?
#
loop_
_entity_poly.entity_id
_entity_poly.type
_entity_poly.pdbx_seq_one_letter_code
_entity_poly.pdbx_strand_id
1 'polypeptide(L)'
;MRDILLITRNNPALGDRLSRAGFSVSALDPAPGDLPSVPGELPAGSLALFEMREETGTHKDTASRLREAGARTVLLSPLPADDLCAFMLRNGIADLLRPQPDANLADILAAIAEKPGAACGSFAILEPDPCFARVLTEVIERFGCEAVVCAGADDLFARIQGRDFQGVLLSMGAPGLDLASFIRRALAGGDAKRVPFYPYKDMREGLYVHELISGLNRIARAVMSPREILGYLANLLFRKQLFVLVDRLNREIEFTGNIHLVREPLARIYHTMGMDAFSMENAMSDEAYLPLCDINRELQALLLRAQGLRWMGIDQEKKPTCGRGG
;
A
#
# COMPACT_ATOMS: atom_id res chain seq x y z
N MET A 1 8.65 14.99 -17.06
CA MET A 1 8.65 15.88 -15.88
C MET A 1 7.31 15.67 -15.18
N ARG A 2 7.29 15.51 -13.85
CA ARG A 2 6.05 15.23 -13.09
C ARG A 2 5.58 16.50 -12.41
N ASP A 3 4.27 16.75 -12.47
CA ASP A 3 3.65 17.93 -11.85
C ASP A 3 3.25 17.63 -10.39
N ILE A 4 3.69 18.53 -9.49
CA ILE A 4 3.29 18.55 -8.09
C ILE A 4 2.52 19.84 -7.81
N LEU A 5 1.29 19.68 -7.34
CA LEU A 5 0.54 20.75 -6.70
C LEU A 5 0.93 20.81 -5.22
N LEU A 6 1.62 21.86 -4.82
CA LEU A 6 2.08 22.07 -3.45
C LEU A 6 1.09 22.98 -2.71
N ILE A 7 0.43 22.43 -1.68
CA ILE A 7 -0.52 23.17 -0.84
C ILE A 7 0.06 23.21 0.58
N THR A 8 0.80 24.28 0.89
CA THR A 8 1.52 24.45 2.16
C THR A 8 1.48 25.90 2.59
N ARG A 9 1.47 26.15 3.91
CA ARG A 9 1.56 27.51 4.45
C ARG A 9 3.01 27.83 4.81
N ASN A 10 3.54 28.92 4.27
CA ASN A 10 4.85 29.48 4.64
C ASN A 10 6.04 28.50 4.55
N ASN A 11 6.05 27.62 3.56
CA ASN A 11 7.17 26.69 3.33
C ASN A 11 7.74 26.76 1.89
N PRO A 12 8.24 27.93 1.46
CA PRO A 12 8.76 28.10 0.10
C PRO A 12 9.96 27.19 -0.20
N ALA A 13 10.77 26.90 0.83
CA ALA A 13 11.94 26.02 0.72
C ALA A 13 11.58 24.60 0.26
N LEU A 14 10.36 24.12 0.54
CA LEU A 14 9.88 22.83 0.08
C LEU A 14 9.68 22.81 -1.44
N GLY A 15 9.11 23.88 -1.99
CA GLY A 15 8.95 24.04 -3.45
C GLY A 15 10.31 24.03 -4.15
N ASP A 16 11.27 24.80 -3.66
CA ASP A 16 12.63 24.86 -4.24
C ASP A 16 13.36 23.52 -4.19
N ARG A 17 13.16 22.73 -3.13
CA ARG A 17 13.72 21.38 -3.01
C ARG A 17 13.13 20.43 -4.06
N LEU A 18 11.82 20.46 -4.25
CA LEU A 18 11.14 19.61 -5.23
C LEU A 18 11.51 20.01 -6.67
N SER A 19 11.58 21.31 -6.96
CA SER A 19 12.04 21.82 -8.26
C SER A 19 13.48 21.40 -8.57
N ARG A 20 14.40 21.48 -7.60
CA ARG A 20 15.78 20.99 -7.75
C ARG A 20 15.87 19.48 -7.98
N ALA A 21 14.91 18.72 -7.49
CA ALA A 21 14.80 17.28 -7.75
C ALA A 21 14.11 16.95 -9.10
N GLY A 22 13.78 17.94 -9.92
CA GLY A 22 13.24 17.76 -11.27
C GLY A 22 11.71 17.72 -11.36
N PHE A 23 10.99 18.11 -10.31
CA PHE A 23 9.53 18.27 -10.35
C PHE A 23 9.12 19.63 -10.90
N SER A 24 7.97 19.66 -11.57
CA SER A 24 7.25 20.88 -11.92
C SER A 24 6.34 21.24 -10.75
N VAL A 25 6.63 22.33 -10.03
CA VAL A 25 5.91 22.66 -8.80
C VAL A 25 4.97 23.85 -9.03
N SER A 26 3.67 23.63 -8.81
CA SER A 26 2.66 24.69 -8.72
C SER A 26 2.29 24.88 -7.25
N ALA A 27 2.62 26.03 -6.66
CA ALA A 27 2.31 26.31 -5.26
C ALA A 27 0.98 27.06 -5.13
N LEU A 28 0.11 26.57 -4.25
CA LEU A 28 -1.04 27.32 -3.75
C LEU A 28 -0.75 27.69 -2.30
N ASP A 29 -0.69 28.99 -2.03
CA ASP A 29 -0.58 29.52 -0.66
C ASP A 29 -2.00 29.87 -0.18
N PRO A 30 -2.67 29.01 0.61
CA PRO A 30 -4.00 29.31 1.10
C PRO A 30 -3.89 30.43 2.14
N ALA A 31 -4.45 31.60 1.84
CA ALA A 31 -4.62 32.67 2.82
C ALA A 31 -5.42 32.14 4.03
N PRO A 32 -5.21 32.69 5.24
CA PRO A 32 -5.94 32.26 6.43
C PRO A 32 -7.45 32.40 6.23
N GLY A 33 -8.17 31.27 6.18
CA GLY A 33 -9.62 31.23 5.97
C GLY A 33 -10.09 31.07 4.52
N ASP A 34 -9.20 31.14 3.52
CA ASP A 34 -9.55 30.88 2.12
C ASP A 34 -9.25 29.43 1.73
N LEU A 35 -10.21 28.82 1.05
CA LEU A 35 -10.02 27.52 0.40
C LEU A 35 -9.13 27.72 -0.83
N PRO A 36 -8.03 26.96 -0.99
CA PRO A 36 -7.23 27.04 -2.20
C PRO A 36 -8.09 26.74 -3.44
N SER A 37 -7.97 27.59 -4.45
CA SER A 37 -8.59 27.38 -5.77
C SER A 37 -7.86 26.27 -6.50
N VAL A 38 -8.21 25.02 -6.18
CA VAL A 38 -7.73 23.85 -6.91
C VAL A 38 -8.20 23.95 -8.37
N PRO A 39 -7.32 23.79 -9.36
CA PRO A 39 -7.71 23.75 -10.78
C PRO A 39 -8.78 22.67 -11.02
N GLY A 40 -9.76 22.98 -11.88
CA GLY A 40 -10.87 22.05 -12.17
C GLY A 40 -10.42 20.75 -12.85
N GLU A 41 -9.31 20.79 -13.59
CA GLU A 41 -8.67 19.62 -14.18
C GLU A 41 -7.17 19.66 -13.92
N LEU A 42 -6.62 18.54 -13.47
CA LEU A 42 -5.19 18.34 -13.32
C LEU A 42 -4.72 17.27 -14.33
N PRO A 43 -3.48 17.36 -14.84
CA PRO A 43 -2.92 16.31 -15.69
C PRO A 43 -3.04 14.92 -15.05
N ALA A 44 -3.30 13.90 -15.85
CA ALA A 44 -3.40 12.53 -15.36
C ALA A 44 -2.11 12.11 -14.63
N GLY A 45 -2.25 11.62 -13.40
CA GLY A 45 -1.11 11.24 -12.56
C GLY A 45 -0.47 12.39 -11.80
N SER A 46 -1.10 13.58 -11.75
CA SER A 46 -0.66 14.68 -10.89
C SER A 46 -0.64 14.27 -9.42
N LEU A 47 0.40 14.71 -8.71
CA LEU A 47 0.53 14.57 -7.27
C LEU A 47 0.14 15.88 -6.59
N ALA A 48 -0.65 15.79 -5.52
CA ALA A 48 -0.92 16.91 -4.63
C ALA A 48 -0.26 16.66 -3.28
N LEU A 49 0.65 17.54 -2.86
CA LEU A 49 1.28 17.49 -1.56
C LEU A 49 0.63 18.51 -0.66
N PHE A 50 -0.05 18.03 0.38
CA PHE A 50 -0.88 18.85 1.24
C PHE A 50 -0.40 18.81 2.69
N GLU A 51 0.07 19.94 3.20
CA GLU A 51 0.52 20.05 4.59
C GLU A 51 -0.64 20.39 5.51
N MET A 52 -0.93 19.48 6.45
CA MET A 52 -1.98 19.67 7.46
C MET A 52 -1.36 20.11 8.79
N ARG A 53 -1.66 21.36 9.19
CA ARG A 53 -1.27 21.92 10.50
C ARG A 53 -2.46 22.30 11.38
N GLU A 54 -3.67 22.39 10.83
CA GLU A 54 -4.90 22.83 11.51
C GLU A 54 -5.93 21.68 11.62
N GLU A 55 -7.07 21.97 12.26
CA GLU A 55 -8.18 21.04 12.43
C GLU A 55 -8.70 20.52 11.07
N THR A 56 -9.05 19.23 11.02
CA THR A 56 -9.44 18.53 9.78
C THR A 56 -10.66 19.12 9.06
N GLY A 57 -11.51 19.88 9.77
CA GLY A 57 -12.76 20.44 9.25
C GLY A 57 -12.58 21.50 8.16
N THR A 58 -11.51 22.30 8.22
CA THR A 58 -11.25 23.40 7.27
C THR A 58 -10.72 22.93 5.92
N HIS A 59 -10.42 21.63 5.79
CA HIS A 59 -9.67 21.07 4.67
C HIS A 59 -10.45 20.05 3.83
N LYS A 60 -11.71 19.78 4.20
CA LYS A 60 -12.58 18.81 3.52
C LYS A 60 -12.86 19.19 2.06
N ASP A 61 -13.11 20.46 1.79
CA ASP A 61 -13.44 20.94 0.45
C ASP A 61 -12.23 20.86 -0.48
N THR A 62 -11.03 21.18 0.03
CA THR A 62 -9.77 21.02 -0.70
C THR A 62 -9.54 19.56 -1.08
N ALA A 63 -9.65 18.64 -0.12
CA ALA A 63 -9.45 17.22 -0.38
C ALA A 63 -10.46 16.66 -1.39
N SER A 64 -11.73 17.09 -1.30
CA SER A 64 -12.78 16.70 -2.25
C SER A 64 -12.48 17.19 -3.68
N ARG A 65 -12.03 18.44 -3.83
CA ARG A 65 -11.65 19.01 -5.13
C ARG A 65 -10.43 18.31 -5.73
N LEU A 66 -9.41 18.02 -4.93
CA LEU A 66 -8.24 17.26 -5.39
C LEU A 66 -8.62 15.86 -5.87
N ARG A 67 -9.54 15.22 -5.15
CA ARG A 67 -10.08 13.92 -5.52
C ARG A 67 -10.83 13.98 -6.85
N GLU A 68 -11.71 14.96 -7.02
CA GLU A 68 -12.49 15.20 -8.24
C GLU A 68 -11.59 15.52 -9.44
N ALA A 69 -10.52 16.29 -9.22
CA ALA A 69 -9.50 16.56 -10.23
C ALA A 69 -8.58 15.35 -10.53
N GLY A 70 -8.80 14.20 -9.87
CA GLY A 70 -8.03 12.97 -10.11
C GLY A 70 -6.61 12.97 -9.55
N ALA A 71 -6.23 13.94 -8.72
CA ALA A 71 -4.88 14.03 -8.16
C ALA A 71 -4.66 12.99 -7.07
N ARG A 72 -3.51 12.29 -7.09
CA ARG A 72 -3.09 11.47 -5.95
C ARG A 72 -2.62 12.40 -4.85
N THR A 73 -3.29 12.35 -3.70
CA THR A 73 -3.03 13.28 -2.59
C THR A 73 -2.11 12.62 -1.57
N VAL A 74 -1.08 13.34 -1.15
CA VAL A 74 -0.13 12.95 -0.10
C VAL A 74 -0.22 13.98 1.01
N LEU A 75 -0.52 13.54 2.23
CA LEU A 75 -0.53 14.44 3.39
C LEU A 75 0.85 14.53 4.04
N LEU A 76 1.21 15.74 4.48
CA LEU A 76 2.30 15.97 5.40
C LEU A 76 1.74 16.29 6.79
N SER A 77 1.99 15.42 7.76
CA SER A 77 1.66 15.67 9.17
C SER A 77 2.54 14.84 10.11
N PRO A 78 2.93 15.36 11.29
CA PRO A 78 3.88 14.70 12.19
C PRO A 78 3.38 13.37 12.77
N LEU A 79 2.07 13.20 13.02
CA LEU A 79 1.51 11.99 13.63
C LEU A 79 0.11 11.63 13.09
N PRO A 80 -0.19 10.33 12.91
CA PRO A 80 -1.53 9.86 12.55
C PRO A 80 -2.47 9.89 13.77
N ALA A 81 -3.04 11.05 14.09
CA ALA A 81 -4.17 11.11 15.03
C ALA A 81 -5.39 10.37 14.44
N ASP A 82 -6.26 9.81 15.28
CA ASP A 82 -7.44 9.06 14.81
C ASP A 82 -8.37 9.92 13.93
N ASP A 83 -8.53 11.21 14.26
CA ASP A 83 -9.32 12.14 13.45
C ASP A 83 -8.70 12.40 12.07
N LEU A 84 -7.37 12.45 11.99
CA LEU A 84 -6.65 12.58 10.73
C LEU A 84 -6.80 11.31 9.88
N CYS A 85 -6.68 10.14 10.50
CA CYS A 85 -6.91 8.86 9.81
C CYS A 85 -8.35 8.79 9.28
N ALA A 86 -9.34 9.16 10.09
CA ALA A 86 -10.73 9.21 9.68
C ALA A 86 -10.98 10.24 8.56
N PHE A 87 -10.30 11.39 8.62
CA PHE A 87 -10.32 12.38 7.54
C PHE A 87 -9.75 11.81 6.25
N MET A 88 -8.60 11.16 6.29
CA MET A 88 -7.96 10.54 5.12
C MET A 88 -8.88 9.51 4.45
N LEU A 89 -9.44 8.58 5.23
CA LEU A 89 -10.32 7.55 4.70
C LEU A 89 -11.59 8.13 4.07
N ARG A 90 -12.23 9.10 4.73
CA ARG A 90 -13.43 9.77 4.21
C ARG A 90 -13.20 10.59 2.95
N ASN A 91 -11.95 10.95 2.66
CA ASN A 91 -11.58 11.73 1.48
C ASN A 91 -10.80 10.91 0.44
N GLY A 92 -10.62 9.61 0.66
CA GLY A 92 -9.95 8.73 -0.30
C GLY A 92 -8.44 8.96 -0.40
N ILE A 93 -7.77 9.30 0.70
CA ILE A 93 -6.34 9.59 0.77
C ILE A 93 -5.61 8.40 1.42
N ALA A 94 -4.68 7.78 0.70
CA ALA A 94 -3.88 6.67 1.24
C ALA A 94 -2.56 7.12 1.88
N ASP A 95 -1.92 8.18 1.39
CA ASP A 95 -0.55 8.51 1.78
C ASP A 95 -0.47 9.57 2.89
N LEU A 96 0.25 9.24 3.97
CA LEU A 96 0.66 10.16 5.01
C LEU A 96 2.17 10.07 5.20
N LEU A 97 2.86 11.20 4.99
CA LEU A 97 4.28 11.35 5.24
C LEU A 97 4.51 12.27 6.45
N ARG A 98 5.56 11.96 7.20
CA ARG A 98 6.00 12.82 8.29
C ARG A 98 6.91 13.90 7.73
N PRO A 99 6.75 15.18 8.12
CA PRO A 99 7.73 16.21 7.82
C PRO A 99 9.09 15.78 8.37
N GLN A 100 10.07 15.59 7.49
CA GLN A 100 11.44 15.28 7.89
C GLN A 100 12.37 16.34 7.28
N PRO A 101 13.17 17.06 8.10
CA PRO A 101 14.00 18.18 7.63
C PRO A 101 14.95 17.77 6.50
N ASP A 102 15.59 16.61 6.64
CA ASP A 102 16.70 16.17 5.76
C ASP A 102 16.35 14.98 4.85
N ALA A 103 15.08 14.60 4.76
CA ALA A 103 14.72 13.34 4.09
C ALA A 103 14.55 13.45 2.57
N ASN A 104 14.74 12.30 1.94
CA ASN A 104 14.48 11.91 0.56
C ASN A 104 12.99 12.06 0.13
N LEU A 105 12.33 13.16 0.51
CA LEU A 105 10.92 13.42 0.17
C LEU A 105 10.70 13.38 -1.35
N ALA A 106 11.64 13.93 -2.12
CA ALA A 106 11.60 13.85 -3.57
C ALA A 106 11.62 12.39 -4.06
N ASP A 107 12.49 11.55 -3.52
CA ASP A 107 12.58 10.13 -3.91
C ASP A 107 11.35 9.35 -3.46
N ILE A 108 10.79 9.68 -2.28
CA ILE A 108 9.54 9.09 -1.80
C ILE A 108 8.40 9.45 -2.76
N LEU A 109 8.23 10.74 -3.10
CA LEU A 109 7.18 11.17 -4.03
C LEU A 109 7.38 10.59 -5.43
N ALA A 110 8.64 10.47 -5.87
CA ALA A 110 8.96 9.81 -7.13
C ALA A 110 8.55 8.32 -7.09
N ALA A 111 8.88 7.62 -6.02
CA ALA A 111 8.51 6.22 -5.83
C ALA A 111 6.99 6.04 -5.72
N ILE A 112 6.28 6.96 -5.05
CA ILE A 112 4.81 6.96 -4.92
C ILE A 112 4.12 7.14 -6.28
N ALA A 113 4.65 8.00 -7.15
CA ALA A 113 4.08 8.22 -8.49
C ALA A 113 4.49 7.16 -9.52
N GLU A 114 5.52 6.38 -9.25
CA GLU A 114 5.98 5.36 -10.17
C GLU A 114 5.03 4.15 -10.19
N LYS A 115 4.67 3.70 -11.39
CA LYS A 115 3.95 2.43 -11.57
C LYS A 115 4.94 1.28 -11.47
N PRO A 116 4.71 0.29 -10.58
CA PRO A 116 5.59 -0.86 -10.50
C PRO A 116 5.60 -1.64 -11.83
N GLY A 117 6.78 -2.08 -12.27
CA GLY A 117 6.95 -2.74 -13.57
C GLY A 117 6.46 -4.20 -13.62
N ALA A 118 6.31 -4.88 -12.48
CA ALA A 118 5.91 -6.28 -12.42
C ALA A 118 4.45 -6.42 -11.95
N ALA A 119 3.63 -7.10 -12.75
CA ALA A 119 2.24 -7.42 -12.39
C ALA A 119 2.21 -8.52 -11.32
N CYS A 120 1.56 -8.26 -10.17
CA CYS A 120 1.37 -9.26 -9.10
C CYS A 120 -0.02 -9.92 -9.10
N GLY A 121 -0.72 -9.89 -10.24
CA GLY A 121 -2.11 -10.34 -10.38
C GLY A 121 -3.13 -9.25 -10.04
N SER A 122 -4.39 -9.63 -9.88
CA SER A 122 -5.49 -8.67 -9.67
C SER A 122 -6.22 -8.89 -8.34
N PHE A 123 -6.79 -7.84 -7.76
CA PHE A 123 -7.71 -7.88 -6.63
C PHE A 123 -9.07 -7.34 -7.06
N ALA A 124 -10.14 -8.06 -6.72
CA ALA A 124 -11.50 -7.55 -6.91
C ALA A 124 -11.93 -6.79 -5.66
N ILE A 125 -12.59 -5.65 -5.84
CA ILE A 125 -13.04 -4.79 -4.73
C ILE A 125 -14.56 -4.60 -4.86
N LEU A 126 -15.32 -5.14 -3.91
CA LEU A 126 -16.73 -4.82 -3.73
C LEU A 126 -16.87 -3.85 -2.55
N GLU A 127 -16.75 -2.56 -2.85
CA GLU A 127 -16.82 -1.46 -1.89
C GLU A 127 -17.74 -0.35 -2.42
N PRO A 128 -18.89 -0.09 -1.77
CA PRO A 128 -19.80 0.97 -2.18
C PRO A 128 -19.27 2.40 -1.93
N ASP A 129 -18.41 2.62 -0.94
CA ASP A 129 -17.83 3.93 -0.66
C ASP A 129 -16.69 4.23 -1.65
N PRO A 130 -16.87 5.18 -2.59
CA PRO A 130 -15.84 5.51 -3.57
C PRO A 130 -14.54 6.03 -2.93
N CYS A 131 -14.61 6.66 -1.75
CA CYS A 131 -13.42 7.11 -1.04
C CYS A 131 -12.62 5.93 -0.52
N PHE A 132 -13.26 5.00 0.18
CA PHE A 132 -12.58 3.82 0.69
C PHE A 132 -12.10 2.90 -0.43
N ALA A 133 -12.89 2.69 -1.49
CA ALA A 133 -12.50 1.95 -2.69
C ALA A 133 -11.23 2.53 -3.33
N ARG A 134 -11.11 3.87 -3.36
CA ARG A 134 -9.92 4.56 -3.84
C ARG A 134 -8.71 4.29 -2.95
N VAL A 135 -8.84 4.34 -1.62
CA VAL A 135 -7.73 3.99 -0.71
C VAL A 135 -7.25 2.56 -0.95
N LEU A 136 -8.18 1.60 -1.05
CA LEU A 136 -7.85 0.20 -1.33
C LEU A 136 -7.12 0.05 -2.67
N THR A 137 -7.62 0.73 -3.71
CA THR A 137 -7.01 0.76 -5.04
C THR A 137 -5.57 1.31 -4.97
N GLU A 138 -5.38 2.46 -4.33
CA GLU A 138 -4.06 3.08 -4.19
C GLU A 138 -3.07 2.18 -3.42
N VAL A 139 -3.51 1.46 -2.38
CA VAL A 139 -2.68 0.51 -1.64
C VAL A 139 -2.31 -0.70 -2.51
N ILE A 140 -3.27 -1.30 -3.22
CA ILE A 140 -3.03 -2.49 -4.07
C ILE A 140 -2.08 -2.14 -5.23
N GLU A 141 -2.36 -1.06 -5.95
CA GLU A 141 -1.59 -0.64 -7.11
C GLU A 141 -0.17 -0.16 -6.74
N ARG A 142 0.03 0.33 -5.50
CA ARG A 142 1.38 0.68 -4.99
C ARG A 142 2.35 -0.49 -5.09
N PHE A 143 1.84 -1.71 -4.99
CA PHE A 143 2.60 -2.94 -5.06
C PHE A 143 2.45 -3.67 -6.41
N GLY A 144 1.93 -3.01 -7.45
CA GLY A 144 1.94 -3.55 -8.82
C GLY A 144 0.85 -4.57 -9.12
N CYS A 145 -0.15 -4.68 -8.24
CA CYS A 145 -1.33 -5.50 -8.48
C CYS A 145 -2.41 -4.61 -9.11
N GLU A 146 -3.23 -5.19 -9.99
CA GLU A 146 -4.40 -4.50 -10.54
C GLU A 146 -5.51 -4.47 -9.50
N ALA A 147 -6.15 -3.32 -9.28
CA ALA A 147 -7.34 -3.21 -8.45
C ALA A 147 -8.58 -3.04 -9.33
N VAL A 148 -9.52 -3.96 -9.19
CA VAL A 148 -10.73 -4.04 -10.02
C VAL A 148 -11.95 -3.76 -9.16
N VAL A 149 -12.41 -2.51 -9.17
CA VAL A 149 -13.64 -2.10 -8.47
C VAL A 149 -14.86 -2.67 -9.19
N CYS A 150 -15.69 -3.39 -8.45
CA CYS A 150 -16.87 -4.08 -8.94
C CYS A 150 -18.13 -3.32 -8.52
N ALA A 151 -19.08 -3.14 -9.44
CA ALA A 151 -20.33 -2.43 -9.15
C ALA A 151 -21.29 -3.22 -8.25
N GLY A 152 -21.10 -4.54 -8.15
CA GLY A 152 -21.99 -5.44 -7.43
C GLY A 152 -21.47 -6.87 -7.43
N ALA A 153 -22.18 -7.76 -6.72
CA ALA A 153 -21.83 -9.18 -6.68
C ALA A 153 -21.84 -9.84 -8.07
N ASP A 154 -22.80 -9.49 -8.93
CA ASP A 154 -22.87 -10.04 -10.29
C ASP A 154 -21.65 -9.67 -11.14
N ASP A 155 -21.26 -8.40 -11.12
CA ASP A 155 -20.06 -7.90 -11.79
C ASP A 155 -18.80 -8.58 -11.25
N LEU A 156 -18.68 -8.70 -9.93
CA LEU A 156 -17.57 -9.41 -9.28
C LEU A 156 -17.45 -10.84 -9.78
N PHE A 157 -18.53 -11.62 -9.73
CA PHE A 157 -18.51 -13.02 -10.15
C PHE A 157 -18.30 -13.19 -11.65
N ALA A 158 -18.68 -12.21 -12.47
CA ALA A 158 -18.37 -12.22 -13.90
C ALA A 158 -16.89 -11.94 -14.16
N ARG A 159 -16.28 -10.99 -13.44
CA ARG A 159 -14.89 -10.59 -13.63
C ARG A 159 -13.88 -11.62 -13.16
N ILE A 160 -14.18 -12.34 -12.07
CA ILE A 160 -13.25 -13.36 -11.54
C ILE A 160 -13.13 -14.61 -12.42
N GLN A 161 -14.00 -14.78 -13.41
CA GLN A 161 -13.91 -15.91 -14.34
C GLN A 161 -12.72 -15.74 -15.29
N GLY A 162 -11.81 -16.70 -15.31
CA GLY A 162 -10.68 -16.73 -16.24
C GLY A 162 -9.59 -15.67 -16.03
N ARG A 163 -9.57 -14.97 -14.89
CA ARG A 163 -8.50 -14.02 -14.49
C ARG A 163 -7.75 -14.50 -13.25
N ASP A 164 -6.48 -14.14 -13.15
CA ASP A 164 -5.62 -14.47 -12.00
C ASP A 164 -5.84 -13.49 -10.83
N PHE A 165 -6.93 -13.70 -10.11
CA PHE A 165 -7.24 -12.93 -8.91
C PHE A 165 -6.51 -13.48 -7.68
N GLN A 166 -5.75 -12.60 -7.04
CA GLN A 166 -5.07 -12.87 -5.77
C GLN A 166 -6.00 -12.77 -4.57
N GLY A 167 -7.15 -12.09 -4.73
CA GLY A 167 -8.12 -11.91 -3.64
C GLY A 167 -9.34 -11.09 -4.00
N VAL A 168 -10.37 -11.22 -3.16
CA VAL A 168 -11.61 -10.42 -3.20
C VAL A 168 -11.74 -9.65 -1.89
N LEU A 169 -11.79 -8.32 -1.97
CA LEU A 169 -12.14 -7.45 -0.86
C LEU A 169 -13.65 -7.24 -0.85
N LEU A 170 -14.30 -7.53 0.28
CA LEU A 170 -15.75 -7.57 0.39
C LEU A 170 -16.24 -6.69 1.54
N SER A 171 -16.84 -5.54 1.22
CA SER A 171 -17.60 -4.77 2.19
C SER A 171 -18.92 -5.48 2.49
N MET A 172 -19.07 -5.96 3.74
CA MET A 172 -20.31 -6.64 4.15
C MET A 172 -21.50 -5.67 4.29
N GLY A 173 -21.21 -4.36 4.41
CA GLY A 173 -22.21 -3.30 4.43
C GLY A 173 -22.65 -2.83 3.04
N ALA A 174 -22.21 -3.50 1.96
CA ALA A 174 -22.58 -3.12 0.61
C ALA A 174 -24.11 -3.10 0.41
N PRO A 175 -24.72 -1.98 -0.01
CA PRO A 175 -26.16 -1.90 -0.25
C PRO A 175 -26.63 -2.97 -1.24
N GLY A 176 -27.69 -3.69 -0.88
CA GLY A 176 -28.27 -4.74 -1.72
C GLY A 176 -27.49 -6.06 -1.74
N LEU A 177 -26.44 -6.21 -0.93
CA LEU A 177 -25.73 -7.48 -0.80
C LEU A 177 -26.54 -8.49 0.03
N ASP A 178 -27.13 -9.49 -0.65
CA ASP A 178 -27.59 -10.71 0.01
C ASP A 178 -26.39 -11.62 0.29
N LEU A 179 -25.88 -11.55 1.52
CA LEU A 179 -24.72 -12.31 1.96
C LEU A 179 -24.92 -13.83 1.83
N ALA A 180 -26.12 -14.34 2.10
CA ALA A 180 -26.39 -15.78 2.03
C ALA A 180 -26.35 -16.27 0.56
N SER A 181 -26.95 -15.52 -0.36
CA SER A 181 -26.87 -15.83 -1.79
C SER A 181 -25.45 -15.64 -2.34
N PHE A 182 -24.72 -14.62 -1.89
CA PHE A 182 -23.31 -14.41 -2.22
C PHE A 182 -22.45 -15.61 -1.81
N ILE A 183 -22.55 -16.08 -0.57
CA ILE A 183 -21.80 -17.23 -0.05
C ILE A 183 -22.12 -18.49 -0.84
N ARG A 184 -23.41 -18.76 -1.12
CA ARG A 184 -23.82 -19.92 -1.94
C ARG A 184 -23.18 -19.88 -3.32
N ARG A 185 -23.14 -18.72 -3.96
CA ARG A 185 -22.52 -18.54 -5.28
C ARG A 185 -21.01 -18.69 -5.24
N ALA A 186 -20.34 -18.11 -4.25
CA ALA A 186 -18.89 -18.29 -4.03
C ALA A 186 -18.53 -19.77 -3.83
N LEU A 187 -19.35 -20.52 -3.10
CA LEU A 187 -19.17 -21.96 -2.87
C LEU A 187 -19.63 -22.84 -4.04
N ALA A 188 -20.35 -22.30 -5.01
CA ALA A 188 -20.76 -23.03 -6.21
C ALA A 188 -19.78 -22.83 -7.38
N GLY A 189 -19.23 -21.62 -7.54
CA GLY A 189 -18.34 -21.26 -8.65
C GLY A 189 -16.96 -21.91 -8.57
N GLY A 190 -16.50 -22.54 -9.66
CA GLY A 190 -15.20 -23.21 -9.73
C GLY A 190 -14.02 -22.27 -9.45
N ASP A 191 -13.95 -21.14 -10.16
CA ASP A 191 -12.88 -20.15 -9.99
C ASP A 191 -13.01 -19.39 -8.66
N ALA A 192 -14.23 -19.06 -8.26
CA ALA A 192 -14.50 -18.36 -7.00
C ALA A 192 -14.01 -19.12 -5.76
N LYS A 193 -14.03 -20.47 -5.79
CA LYS A 193 -13.51 -21.31 -4.70
C LYS A 193 -12.01 -21.18 -4.48
N ARG A 194 -11.26 -20.76 -5.51
CA ARG A 194 -9.79 -20.66 -5.47
C ARG A 194 -9.32 -19.31 -4.96
N VAL A 195 -10.16 -18.28 -5.06
CA VAL A 195 -9.82 -16.91 -4.69
C VAL A 195 -10.13 -16.68 -3.21
N PRO A 196 -9.19 -16.18 -2.40
CA PRO A 196 -9.47 -15.86 -1.00
C PRO A 196 -10.37 -14.63 -0.88
N PHE A 197 -11.34 -14.69 0.03
CA PHE A 197 -12.21 -13.57 0.38
C PHE A 197 -11.75 -12.90 1.68
N TYR A 198 -11.67 -11.57 1.64
CA TYR A 198 -11.30 -10.69 2.74
C TYR A 198 -12.50 -9.79 3.09
N PRO A 199 -13.47 -10.31 3.87
CA PRO A 199 -14.61 -9.51 4.28
C PRO A 199 -14.21 -8.48 5.34
N TYR A 200 -14.80 -7.31 5.25
CA TYR A 200 -14.69 -6.28 6.27
C TYR A 200 -16.01 -5.54 6.49
N LYS A 201 -16.16 -4.96 7.68
CA LYS A 201 -17.36 -4.24 8.12
C LYS A 201 -17.00 -3.21 9.18
N ASP A 202 -17.72 -2.08 9.26
CA ASP A 202 -17.60 -1.18 10.40
C ASP A 202 -18.13 -1.89 11.67
N MET A 203 -17.24 -2.11 12.63
CA MET A 203 -17.56 -2.81 13.88
C MET A 203 -18.47 -2.00 14.79
N ARG A 204 -18.64 -0.69 14.55
CA ARG A 204 -19.61 0.15 15.27
C ARG A 204 -21.05 -0.27 15.00
N GLU A 205 -21.31 -0.87 13.84
CA GLU A 205 -22.62 -1.40 13.46
C GLU A 205 -22.88 -2.80 14.05
N GLY A 206 -21.84 -3.43 14.60
CA GLY A 206 -21.86 -4.81 15.09
C GLY A 206 -21.78 -5.86 13.98
N LEU A 207 -21.23 -7.03 14.33
CA LEU A 207 -21.32 -8.23 13.51
C LEU A 207 -22.57 -9.00 13.91
N TYR A 208 -23.47 -9.22 12.96
CA TYR A 208 -24.69 -9.95 13.27
C TYR A 208 -24.43 -11.45 13.25
N VAL A 209 -24.91 -12.16 14.27
CA VAL A 209 -24.71 -13.62 14.42
C VAL A 209 -25.19 -14.40 13.19
N HIS A 210 -26.25 -13.93 12.51
CA HIS A 210 -26.74 -14.56 11.29
C HIS A 210 -25.74 -14.48 10.11
N GLU A 211 -24.87 -13.47 10.06
CA GLU A 211 -23.81 -13.36 9.05
C GLU A 211 -22.77 -14.48 9.22
N LEU A 212 -22.43 -14.80 10.48
CA LEU A 212 -21.50 -15.88 10.82
C LEU A 212 -22.11 -17.28 10.57
N ILE A 213 -23.37 -17.47 10.94
CA ILE A 213 -24.09 -18.74 10.77
C ILE A 213 -24.37 -19.04 9.28
N SER A 214 -24.49 -18.01 8.44
CA SER A 214 -24.76 -18.15 6.99
C SER A 214 -23.63 -18.79 6.18
N GLY A 215 -22.53 -19.20 6.82
CA GLY A 215 -21.43 -19.91 6.18
C GLY A 215 -20.29 -19.02 5.70
N LEU A 216 -20.20 -17.78 6.18
CA LEU A 216 -19.10 -16.86 5.87
C LEU A 216 -17.74 -17.46 6.26
N ASN A 217 -17.71 -18.21 7.36
CA ASN A 217 -16.54 -18.98 7.83
C ASN A 217 -16.04 -20.05 6.83
N ARG A 218 -16.84 -20.40 5.81
CA ARG A 218 -16.44 -21.34 4.75
C ARG A 218 -15.64 -20.68 3.65
N ILE A 219 -15.76 -19.36 3.48
CA ILE A 219 -15.10 -18.58 2.42
C ILE A 219 -14.09 -17.57 2.96
N ALA A 220 -14.19 -17.20 4.23
CA ALA A 220 -13.33 -16.22 4.89
C ALA A 220 -12.77 -16.75 6.22
N ARG A 221 -11.54 -16.33 6.55
CA ARG A 221 -10.86 -16.72 7.80
C ARG A 221 -11.12 -15.78 8.97
N ALA A 222 -11.35 -14.51 8.68
CA ALA A 222 -11.64 -13.46 9.64
C ALA A 222 -12.51 -12.40 8.98
N VAL A 223 -13.24 -11.63 9.79
CA VAL A 223 -13.89 -10.39 9.37
C VAL A 223 -13.13 -9.24 10.00
N MET A 224 -12.69 -8.31 9.18
CA MET A 224 -11.86 -7.17 9.59
C MET A 224 -12.68 -5.89 9.67
N SER A 225 -12.21 -4.92 10.44
CA SER A 225 -12.60 -3.52 10.32
C SER A 225 -11.94 -2.87 9.10
N PRO A 226 -12.42 -1.72 8.61
CA PRO A 226 -11.79 -0.96 7.53
C PRO A 226 -10.30 -0.65 7.78
N ARG A 227 -9.91 -0.35 9.02
CA ARG A 227 -8.49 -0.12 9.37
C ARG A 227 -7.67 -1.41 9.34
N GLU A 228 -8.22 -2.51 9.84
CA GLU A 228 -7.54 -3.80 9.83
C GLU A 228 -7.29 -4.30 8.41
N ILE A 229 -8.26 -4.19 7.49
CA ILE A 229 -8.05 -4.64 6.10
C ILE A 229 -6.96 -3.83 5.40
N LEU A 230 -6.91 -2.50 5.61
CA LEU A 230 -5.84 -1.66 5.06
C LEU A 230 -4.47 -2.04 5.59
N GLY A 231 -4.35 -2.15 6.92
CA GLY A 231 -3.11 -2.56 7.56
C GLY A 231 -2.68 -3.97 7.14
N TYR A 232 -3.63 -4.89 7.01
CA TYR A 232 -3.37 -6.24 6.51
C TYR A 232 -2.85 -6.23 5.08
N LEU A 233 -3.51 -5.52 4.16
CA LEU A 233 -3.13 -5.44 2.74
C LEU A 233 -1.77 -4.81 2.55
N ALA A 234 -1.54 -3.63 3.15
CA ALA A 234 -0.26 -2.93 3.05
C ALA A 234 0.89 -3.82 3.56
N ASN A 235 0.70 -4.50 4.70
CA ASN A 235 1.71 -5.40 5.26
C ASN A 235 1.91 -6.66 4.42
N LEU A 236 0.84 -7.31 3.96
CA LEU A 236 0.92 -8.54 3.18
C LEU A 236 1.65 -8.30 1.86
N LEU A 237 1.25 -7.27 1.11
CA LEU A 237 1.83 -6.94 -0.19
C LEU A 237 3.29 -6.49 -0.06
N PHE A 238 3.59 -5.64 0.94
CA PHE A 238 4.96 -5.26 1.24
C PHE A 238 5.83 -6.47 1.58
N ARG A 239 5.37 -7.34 2.48
CA ARG A 239 6.10 -8.56 2.88
C ARG A 239 6.30 -9.48 1.68
N LYS A 240 5.28 -9.67 0.84
CA LYS A 240 5.39 -10.52 -0.34
C LYS A 240 6.53 -10.05 -1.25
N GLN A 241 6.65 -8.74 -1.52
CA GLN A 241 7.76 -8.21 -2.30
C GLN A 241 9.10 -8.29 -1.58
N LEU A 242 9.13 -7.93 -0.29
CA LEU A 242 10.34 -7.99 0.53
C LEU A 242 10.94 -9.39 0.56
N PHE A 243 10.12 -10.42 0.80
CA PHE A 243 10.59 -11.80 0.86
C PHE A 243 11.04 -12.35 -0.50
N VAL A 244 10.49 -11.85 -1.62
CA VAL A 244 11.01 -12.17 -2.96
C VAL A 244 12.42 -11.59 -3.15
N LEU A 245 12.65 -10.35 -2.71
CA LEU A 245 13.97 -9.73 -2.77
C LEU A 245 14.97 -10.40 -1.83
N VAL A 246 14.55 -10.77 -0.62
CA VAL A 246 15.39 -11.51 0.34
C VAL A 246 15.73 -12.90 -0.19
N ASP A 247 14.78 -13.61 -0.80
CA ASP A 247 15.04 -14.91 -1.43
C ASP A 247 16.04 -14.79 -2.59
N ARG A 248 15.88 -13.79 -3.46
CA ARG A 248 16.85 -13.48 -4.51
C ARG A 248 18.23 -13.19 -3.92
N LEU A 249 18.32 -12.29 -2.95
CA LEU A 249 19.58 -11.96 -2.28
C LEU A 249 20.27 -13.20 -1.70
N ASN A 250 19.52 -14.06 -1.02
CA ASN A 250 20.04 -15.29 -0.42
C ASN A 250 20.60 -16.27 -1.47
N ARG A 251 20.00 -16.30 -2.66
CA ARG A 251 20.49 -17.11 -3.78
C ARG A 251 21.75 -16.52 -4.40
N GLU A 252 21.76 -15.22 -4.66
CA GLU A 252 22.93 -14.54 -5.26
C GLU A 252 24.18 -14.63 -4.38
N ILE A 253 24.05 -14.54 -3.04
CA ILE A 253 25.20 -14.65 -2.13
C ILE A 253 25.45 -16.09 -1.62
N GLU A 254 24.64 -17.04 -2.06
CA GLU A 254 24.61 -18.42 -1.57
C GLU A 254 24.67 -18.52 -0.02
N PHE A 255 23.84 -17.73 0.65
CA PHE A 255 23.95 -17.46 2.09
C PHE A 255 24.06 -18.73 2.95
N THR A 256 23.26 -19.76 2.63
CA THR A 256 23.25 -21.04 3.37
C THR A 256 24.57 -21.80 3.22
N GLY A 257 25.17 -21.79 2.03
CA GLY A 257 26.49 -22.41 1.80
C GLY A 257 27.60 -21.64 2.51
N ASN A 258 27.47 -20.32 2.59
CA ASN A 258 28.46 -19.40 3.13
C ASN A 258 28.22 -18.97 4.59
N ILE A 259 27.35 -19.66 5.33
CA ILE A 259 26.93 -19.26 6.70
C ILE A 259 28.09 -19.16 7.69
N HIS A 260 29.18 -19.89 7.45
CA HIS A 260 30.39 -19.85 8.28
C HIS A 260 31.10 -18.49 8.20
N LEU A 261 30.99 -17.77 7.08
CA LEU A 261 31.52 -16.40 6.93
C LEU A 261 30.90 -15.39 7.90
N VAL A 262 29.68 -15.67 8.38
CA VAL A 262 28.97 -14.84 9.37
C VAL A 262 29.28 -15.28 10.80
N ARG A 263 29.43 -16.59 11.03
CA ARG A 263 29.46 -17.18 12.38
C ARG A 263 30.87 -17.36 12.95
N GLU A 264 31.88 -17.46 12.09
CA GLU A 264 33.24 -17.77 12.49
C GLU A 264 34.18 -16.58 12.30
N PRO A 265 35.21 -16.41 13.16
CA PRO A 265 36.26 -15.42 12.91
C PRO A 265 37.09 -15.82 11.69
N LEU A 266 37.68 -14.83 11.00
CA LEU A 266 38.48 -15.02 9.78
C LEU A 266 39.56 -16.11 9.91
N ALA A 267 40.26 -16.17 11.05
CA ALA A 267 41.29 -17.20 11.28
C ALA A 267 40.71 -18.62 11.23
N ARG A 268 39.51 -18.81 11.78
CA ARG A 268 38.83 -20.10 11.77
C ARG A 268 38.29 -20.42 10.38
N ILE A 269 37.74 -19.44 9.67
CA ILE A 269 37.31 -19.60 8.26
C ILE A 269 38.48 -20.11 7.41
N TYR A 270 39.66 -19.47 7.51
CA TYR A 270 40.86 -19.88 6.77
C TYR A 270 41.24 -21.35 7.04
N HIS A 271 41.20 -21.76 8.31
CA HIS A 271 41.55 -23.14 8.68
C HIS A 271 40.45 -24.16 8.38
N THR A 272 39.18 -23.77 8.45
CA THR A 272 38.01 -24.66 8.21
C THR A 272 37.78 -24.87 6.72
N MET A 273 37.85 -23.81 5.90
CA MET A 273 37.63 -23.89 4.45
C MET A 273 38.86 -24.42 3.71
N GLY A 274 40.07 -24.18 4.23
CA GLY A 274 41.31 -24.65 3.61
C GLY A 274 41.46 -24.16 2.16
N MET A 275 41.60 -25.10 1.22
CA MET A 275 41.75 -24.77 -0.21
C MET A 275 40.46 -24.23 -0.85
N ASP A 276 39.29 -24.54 -0.29
CA ASP A 276 38.01 -24.13 -0.86
C ASP A 276 37.82 -22.61 -0.83
N ALA A 277 38.45 -21.93 0.14
CA ALA A 277 38.46 -20.46 0.24
C ALA A 277 39.12 -19.79 -0.98
N PHE A 278 40.07 -20.47 -1.63
CA PHE A 278 40.76 -19.95 -2.81
C PHE A 278 40.07 -20.32 -4.13
N SER A 279 39.14 -21.27 -4.10
CA SER A 279 38.31 -21.64 -5.26
C SER A 279 36.94 -20.94 -5.27
N MET A 280 36.67 -20.07 -4.30
CA MET A 280 35.45 -19.27 -4.29
C MET A 280 35.40 -18.35 -5.50
N GLU A 281 34.20 -18.13 -6.02
CA GLU A 281 33.97 -17.14 -7.07
C GLU A 281 34.33 -15.73 -6.59
N ASN A 282 34.82 -14.90 -7.51
CA ASN A 282 35.18 -13.53 -7.20
C ASN A 282 33.92 -12.70 -6.95
N ALA A 283 33.58 -12.47 -5.68
CA ALA A 283 32.43 -11.66 -5.27
C ALA A 283 32.48 -10.19 -5.74
N MET A 284 33.64 -9.72 -6.22
CA MET A 284 33.83 -8.38 -6.78
C MET A 284 33.80 -8.36 -8.32
N SER A 285 33.51 -9.48 -8.98
CA SER A 285 33.28 -9.49 -10.43
C SER A 285 31.99 -8.74 -10.75
N ASP A 286 31.89 -8.19 -11.96
CA ASP A 286 30.65 -7.54 -12.41
C ASP A 286 29.46 -8.53 -12.39
N GLU A 287 29.72 -9.81 -12.69
CA GLU A 287 28.72 -10.88 -12.69
C GLU A 287 28.11 -11.11 -11.30
N ALA A 288 28.89 -11.02 -10.23
CA ALA A 288 28.40 -11.15 -8.85
C ALA A 288 27.92 -9.82 -8.25
N TYR A 289 28.58 -8.71 -8.59
CA TYR A 289 28.35 -7.40 -7.95
C TYR A 289 27.12 -6.67 -8.49
N LEU A 290 26.88 -6.70 -9.81
CA LEU A 290 25.77 -5.97 -10.42
C LEU A 290 24.39 -6.48 -9.97
N PRO A 291 24.12 -7.80 -9.88
CA PRO A 291 22.85 -8.30 -9.34
C PRO A 291 22.57 -7.81 -7.91
N LEU A 292 23.60 -7.72 -7.05
CA LEU A 292 23.46 -7.19 -5.69
C LEU A 292 23.10 -5.70 -5.69
N CYS A 293 23.69 -4.92 -6.59
CA CYS A 293 23.34 -3.51 -6.77
C CYS A 293 21.87 -3.35 -7.21
N ASP A 294 21.40 -4.20 -8.12
CA ASP A 294 20.03 -4.18 -8.61
C ASP A 294 19.04 -4.56 -7.49
N ILE A 295 19.31 -5.62 -6.73
CA ILE A 295 18.49 -6.01 -5.57
C ILE A 295 18.45 -4.88 -4.53
N ASN A 296 19.59 -4.24 -4.24
CA ASN A 296 19.63 -3.12 -3.31
C ASN A 296 18.78 -1.93 -3.81
N ARG A 297 18.84 -1.61 -5.11
CA ARG A 297 18.01 -0.56 -5.72
C ARG A 297 16.51 -0.89 -5.63
N GLU A 298 16.13 -2.14 -5.92
CA GLU A 298 14.74 -2.61 -5.80
C GLU A 298 14.25 -2.56 -4.34
N LEU A 299 15.11 -2.93 -3.38
CA LEU A 299 14.81 -2.86 -1.94
C LEU A 299 14.59 -1.41 -1.49
N GLN A 300 15.48 -0.51 -1.89
CA GLN A 300 15.34 0.92 -1.60
C GLN A 300 14.03 1.48 -2.19
N ALA A 301 13.72 1.15 -3.45
CA ALA A 301 12.47 1.57 -4.08
C ALA A 301 11.23 1.00 -3.36
N LEU A 302 11.27 -0.25 -2.90
CA LEU A 302 10.20 -0.85 -2.09
C LEU A 302 10.01 -0.12 -0.76
N LEU A 303 11.10 0.21 -0.05
CA LEU A 303 11.04 0.94 1.21
C LEU A 303 10.47 2.35 1.03
N LEU A 304 10.89 3.06 -0.03
CA LEU A 304 10.38 4.40 -0.36
C LEU A 304 8.89 4.37 -0.67
N ARG A 305 8.43 3.42 -1.51
CA ARG A 305 7.00 3.25 -1.85
C ARG A 305 6.11 3.01 -0.65
N ALA A 306 6.62 2.28 0.35
CA ALA A 306 5.88 1.93 1.54
C ALA A 306 5.81 3.08 2.58
N GLN A 307 6.65 4.11 2.49
CA GLN A 307 6.71 5.19 3.50
C GLN A 307 5.35 5.84 3.75
N GLY A 308 4.61 6.19 2.69
CA GLY A 308 3.29 6.83 2.78
C GLY A 308 2.22 5.94 3.40
N LEU A 309 2.42 4.62 3.44
CA LEU A 309 1.46 3.65 3.99
C LEU A 309 1.80 3.22 5.42
N ARG A 310 2.92 3.68 5.99
CA ARG A 310 3.38 3.24 7.33
C ARG A 310 2.41 3.55 8.45
N TRP A 311 1.58 4.58 8.31
CA TRP A 311 0.54 4.89 9.28
C TRP A 311 -0.56 3.83 9.36
N MET A 312 -0.73 3.02 8.30
CA MET A 312 -1.60 1.84 8.29
C MET A 312 -0.94 0.64 8.98
N GLY A 313 0.38 0.70 9.21
CA GLY A 313 1.14 -0.30 9.96
C GLY A 313 0.74 -0.22 11.43
N ILE A 314 -0.06 -1.19 11.86
CA ILE A 314 -0.69 -1.12 13.16
C ILE A 314 0.16 -1.81 14.22
N ASP A 315 0.56 -1.08 15.26
CA ASP A 315 0.73 -1.62 16.61
C ASP A 315 -0.68 -1.83 17.21
N GLN A 316 -1.47 -2.77 16.64
CA GLN A 316 -2.70 -3.17 17.32
C GLN A 316 -2.29 -3.99 18.54
N GLU A 317 -2.68 -3.51 19.70
CA GLU A 317 -2.86 -4.33 20.88
C GLU A 317 -3.68 -5.57 20.49
N LYS A 318 -2.94 -6.67 20.28
CA LYS A 318 -3.32 -8.07 20.11
C LYS A 318 -4.84 -8.36 20.16
N LYS A 319 -5.46 -8.49 18.97
CA LYS A 319 -6.12 -9.71 18.45
C LYS A 319 -7.01 -9.36 17.25
N PRO A 320 -7.06 -10.18 16.18
CA PRO A 320 -8.12 -10.07 15.19
C PRO A 320 -9.48 -10.18 15.89
N THR A 321 -10.42 -9.29 15.55
CA THR A 321 -11.67 -9.12 16.30
C THR A 321 -12.55 -10.38 16.28
N CYS A 322 -12.38 -11.27 15.29
CA CYS A 322 -12.93 -12.63 15.27
C CYS A 322 -12.07 -13.56 14.40
N GLY A 323 -11.54 -14.62 14.98
CA GLY A 323 -10.88 -15.72 14.29
C GLY A 323 -10.70 -16.89 15.25
N ARG A 324 -10.81 -18.14 14.76
CA ARG A 324 -10.41 -19.31 15.55
C ARG A 324 -8.93 -19.12 15.88
N GLY A 325 -8.60 -18.92 17.15
CA GLY A 325 -7.23 -19.07 17.63
C GLY A 325 -6.77 -20.48 17.28
N GLY A 326 -5.79 -20.56 16.38
CA GLY A 326 -4.92 -21.73 16.28
C GLY A 326 -3.86 -21.66 17.35
#